data_AF-A0A380FKY9-F1
#
_entry.id   AF-A0A380FKY9-F1
#
_cell.length_a   1.000
_cell.length_b   1.000
_cell.length_c   1.000
_cell.angle_alpha   90.00
_cell.angle_beta   90.00
_cell.angle_gamma   90.00
#
_symmetry.space_group_name_H-M   'P 1'
#
loop_
_entity.id
_entity.type
_entity.pdbx_description
1 polymer ?
#
loop_
_entity_poly.entity_id
_entity_poly.type
_entity_poly.pdbx_seq_one_letter_code
_entity_poly.pdbx_strand_id
1 'polypeptide(L)' 'MPDKLSSVIGVVGEAITTMAITVAREHKTENVAYIGSTFINNQLLRHVIEDYTVLRGFKPYYIEHGAFSGALGALHL' A
#
# COMPACT_ATOMS: atom_id res chain seq x y z
N MET A 1 -24.10 -6.57 -4.88
CA MET A 1 -23.42 -5.26 -4.71
C MET A 1 -22.05 -5.35 -4.02
N PRO A 2 -21.79 -6.27 -3.07
CA PRO A 2 -20.45 -6.48 -2.51
C PRO A 2 -19.39 -6.79 -3.59
N ASP A 3 -19.74 -7.60 -4.59
CA ASP A 3 -18.78 -8.06 -5.61
C ASP A 3 -18.20 -6.95 -6.48
N LYS A 4 -19.03 -5.92 -6.80
CA LYS A 4 -18.58 -4.77 -7.57
C LYS A 4 -17.58 -3.92 -6.78
N LEU A 5 -17.83 -3.73 -5.47
CA LEU A 5 -16.93 -2.99 -4.59
C LEU A 5 -15.62 -3.76 -4.39
N SER A 6 -15.68 -5.06 -4.18
CA SER A 6 -14.50 -5.93 -4.08
C SER A 6 -13.66 -5.91 -5.36
N SER A 7 -14.32 -5.92 -6.52
CA SER A 7 -13.63 -5.82 -7.83
C SER A 7 -12.88 -4.49 -7.97
N VAL A 8 -13.51 -3.37 -7.60
CA VAL A 8 -12.85 -2.05 -7.62
C VAL A 8 -11.65 -2.02 -6.67
N ILE A 9 -11.81 -2.53 -5.44
CA ILE A 9 -10.73 -2.59 -4.45
C ILE A 9 -9.58 -3.45 -4.97
N GLY A 10 -9.87 -4.60 -5.60
CA GLY A 10 -8.88 -5.48 -6.21
C GLY A 10 -8.04 -4.76 -7.26
N VAL A 11 -8.69 -4.13 -8.25
CA VAL A 11 -8.00 -3.40 -9.33
C VAL A 11 -7.15 -2.25 -8.80
N VAL A 12 -7.66 -1.49 -7.81
CA VAL A 12 -6.91 -0.41 -7.17
C VAL A 12 -5.69 -0.96 -6.43
N GLY A 13 -5.83 -2.04 -5.67
CA GLY A 13 -4.74 -2.68 -4.94
C GLY A 13 -3.66 -3.23 -5.87
N GLU A 14 -4.05 -3.91 -6.94
CA GLU A 14 -3.13 -4.45 -7.95
C GLU A 14 -2.34 -3.35 -8.67
N ALA A 15 -3.01 -2.26 -9.05
CA ALA A 15 -2.37 -1.13 -9.72
C ALA A 15 -1.33 -0.44 -8.83
N ILE A 16 -1.68 -0.15 -7.57
CA ILE A 16 -0.78 0.45 -6.58
C ILE A 16 0.43 -0.44 -6.35
N THR A 17 0.20 -1.73 -6.11
CA THR A 17 1.27 -2.70 -5.82
C THR A 17 2.20 -2.88 -7.01
N THR A 18 1.66 -2.97 -8.23
CA THR A 18 2.46 -3.12 -9.45
C THR A 18 3.42 -1.95 -9.64
N MET A 19 2.96 -0.72 -9.41
CA MET A 19 3.82 0.47 -9.47
C MET A 19 4.89 0.43 -8.39
N ALA A 20 4.49 0.15 -7.13
CA ALA A 20 5.41 0.14 -6.00
C ALA A 20 6.56 -0.86 -6.17
N ILE A 21 6.25 -2.12 -6.56
CA ILE A 21 7.28 -3.15 -6.77
C ILE A 21 8.17 -2.86 -7.98
N THR A 22 7.64 -2.20 -9.00
CA THR A 22 8.41 -1.85 -10.21
C THR A 22 9.50 -0.84 -9.85
N VAL A 23 9.13 0.22 -9.13
CA VAL A 23 10.07 1.24 -8.65
C VAL A 23 11.01 0.66 -7.60
N ALA A 24 10.51 -0.16 -6.66
CA ALA A 24 11.35 -0.80 -5.65
C ALA A 24 12.45 -1.67 -6.28
N ARG A 25 12.12 -2.42 -7.35
CA ARG A 25 13.09 -3.18 -8.14
C ARG A 25 14.13 -2.29 -8.80
N GLU A 26 13.69 -1.21 -9.45
CA GLU A 26 14.57 -0.25 -10.12
C GLU A 26 15.58 0.36 -9.15
N HIS A 27 15.13 0.67 -7.93
CA HIS A 27 15.95 1.24 -6.86
C HIS A 27 16.64 0.20 -5.96
N LYS A 28 16.59 -1.09 -6.31
CA LYS A 28 17.27 -2.18 -5.57
C LYS A 28 16.91 -2.23 -4.08
N THR A 29 15.66 -1.94 -3.74
CA THR A 29 15.13 -2.11 -2.38
C THR A 29 14.07 -3.21 -2.37
N GLU A 30 14.05 -4.00 -1.30
CA GLU A 30 12.99 -5.00 -1.05
C GLU A 30 11.86 -4.45 -0.17
N ASN A 31 12.07 -3.31 0.48
CA ASN A 31 11.14 -2.76 1.47
C ASN A 31 10.18 -1.77 0.82
N VAL A 32 8.87 -1.97 1.04
CA VAL A 32 7.81 -1.11 0.51
C VAL A 32 6.87 -0.70 1.65
N ALA A 33 6.84 0.60 1.97
CA ALA A 33 5.95 1.13 3.00
C ALA A 33 4.65 1.67 2.38
N TYR A 34 3.51 1.20 2.85
CA TYR A 34 2.18 1.66 2.44
C TYR A 34 1.59 2.55 3.54
N ILE A 35 1.42 3.84 3.23
CA ILE A 35 0.83 4.86 4.12
C ILE A 35 -0.36 5.55 3.44
N GLY A 36 -1.13 6.31 4.22
CA GLY A 36 -2.28 7.07 3.73
C GLY A 36 -3.61 6.60 4.31
N SER A 37 -4.58 7.50 4.34
CA SER A 37 -5.88 7.27 4.97
C SER A 37 -6.74 6.22 4.25
N THR A 38 -6.49 5.94 2.97
CA THR A 38 -7.19 4.92 2.17
C THR A 38 -7.14 3.51 2.79
N PHE A 39 -6.11 3.25 3.60
CA PHE A 39 -5.95 1.97 4.32
C PHE A 39 -6.71 1.90 5.65
N ILE A 40 -7.31 3.00 6.12
CA ILE A 40 -8.10 3.03 7.36
C ILE A 40 -9.44 2.35 7.09
N ASN A 41 -9.80 1.37 7.92
CA ASN A 41 -11.03 0.56 7.80
C ASN A 41 -11.21 -0.16 6.45
N ASN A 42 -10.15 -0.31 5.65
CA ASN A 42 -10.18 -1.01 4.37
C ASN A 42 -9.27 -2.24 4.40
N GLN A 43 -9.70 -3.27 5.14
CA GLN A 43 -8.93 -4.50 5.30
C GLN A 43 -8.76 -5.26 3.99
N LEU A 44 -9.76 -5.26 3.11
CA LEU A 44 -9.67 -5.93 1.81
C LEU A 44 -8.52 -5.34 0.98
N LEU A 45 -8.41 -4.02 0.92
CA LEU A 45 -7.31 -3.36 0.20
C LEU A 45 -5.95 -3.72 0.80
N ARG A 46 -5.84 -3.80 2.14
CA ARG A 46 -4.60 -4.20 2.80
C ARG A 46 -4.18 -5.61 2.39
N HIS A 47 -5.10 -6.58 2.46
CA HIS A 47 -4.81 -7.96 2.07
C HIS A 47 -4.38 -8.07 0.60
N VAL A 48 -5.11 -7.44 -0.32
CA VAL A 48 -4.76 -7.46 -1.76
C VAL A 48 -3.34 -6.95 -2.00
N ILE A 49 -2.97 -5.84 -1.35
CA ILE A 49 -1.64 -5.26 -1.50
C ILE A 49 -0.57 -6.13 -0.83
N GLU A 50 -0.81 -6.56 0.41
CA GLU A 50 0.13 -7.37 1.19
C GLU A 50 0.45 -8.68 0.48
N ASP A 51 -0.58 -9.44 0.09
CA ASP A 51 -0.43 -10.72 -0.60
C ASP A 51 0.34 -10.56 -1.91
N TYR A 52 0.00 -9.54 -2.70
CA TYR A 52 0.63 -9.34 -4.01
C TYR A 52 2.06 -8.82 -3.89
N THR A 53 2.37 -8.04 -2.83
CA THR A 53 3.72 -7.57 -2.53
C THR A 53 4.62 -8.73 -2.11
N VAL A 54 4.14 -9.57 -1.20
CA VAL A 54 4.85 -10.77 -0.73
C VAL A 54 5.03 -11.76 -1.87
N LEU A 55 4.00 -12.00 -2.69
CA LEU A 55 4.06 -12.88 -3.86
C LEU A 55 5.17 -12.46 -4.84
N ARG A 56 5.48 -11.15 -4.91
CA ARG A 56 6.51 -10.60 -5.79
C ARG A 56 7.90 -10.53 -5.16
N GLY A 57 8.06 -11.05 -3.94
CA GLY A 57 9.33 -11.13 -3.21
C GLY A 57 9.73 -9.83 -2.51
N PHE A 58 8.78 -8.95 -2.22
CA PHE A 58 9.01 -7.70 -1.49
C PHE A 58 8.43 -7.78 -0.08
N LYS A 59 8.85 -6.87 0.79
CA LYS A 59 8.45 -6.77 2.20
C LYS A 59 7.51 -5.57 2.38
N PRO A 60 6.20 -5.79 2.56
CA PRO A 60 5.26 -4.72 2.84
C PRO A 60 5.36 -4.25 4.29
N TYR A 61 5.26 -2.94 4.52
CA TYR A 61 5.21 -2.34 5.86
C TYR A 61 4.02 -1.38 5.96
N TYR A 62 3.26 -1.49 7.04
CA TYR A 62 2.25 -0.52 7.43
C TYR A 62 2.72 0.22 8.68
N ILE A 63 2.64 1.55 8.64
CA ILE A 63 3.09 2.41 9.74
C ILE A 63 1.88 2.86 10.55
N GLU A 64 1.93 2.67 11.86
CA GLU A 64 0.93 3.22 12.78
C GLU A 64 0.87 4.75 12.60
N HIS A 65 -0.33 5.30 12.45
CA HIS A 65 -0.53 6.71 12.10
C HIS A 65 0.18 7.18 10.81
N GLY A 66 0.55 6.28 9.89
CA GLY A 66 1.21 6.64 8.63
C GLY A 66 0.41 7.63 7.74
N ALA A 67 -0.91 7.70 7.91
CA ALA A 67 -1.73 8.73 7.24
C ALA A 67 -1.37 10.18 7.66
N PHE A 68 -0.72 10.36 8.80
CA PHE A 68 -0.34 11.66 9.36
C PHE A 68 1.12 12.04 9.10
N SER A 69 1.88 11.21 8.36
CA SER A 69 3.31 11.46 8.10
C SER A 69 3.58 12.84 7.49
N GLY A 70 2.70 13.32 6.59
CA GLY A 70 2.82 14.66 6.01
C GLY A 70 2.61 15.80 7.02
N ALA A 71 1.62 15.66 7.91
CA ALA A 71 1.33 16.66 8.94
C ALA A 71 2.45 16.73 9.99
N LEU A 72 2.96 15.57 10.42
CA LEU A 72 4.12 15.50 11.30
C LEU A 72 5.36 16.11 10.63
N GLY A 73 5.58 15.84 9.34
CA GLY A 73 6.68 16.45 8.59
C GLY A 73 6.58 17.98 8.56
N ALA A 74 5.40 18.54 8.32
CA ALA A 74 5.19 19.99 8.30
C ALA A 74 5.44 20.67 9.65
N LEU A 75 5.22 19.97 10.77
CA LEU A 75 5.49 20.50 12.11
C LEU A 75 6.99 20.52 12.47
N HIS A 76 7.79 19.63 11.87
CA HIS A 76 9.21 19.48 12.17
C HIS A 76 10.14 20.16 11.13
N LEU A 77 9.57 20.88 10.15
CA LEU A 77 10.28 21.72 9.18
C LEU A 77 10.44 23.15 9.71
#